data_AF-A0A286RYH8-F1
#
_entry.id   AF-A0A286RYH8-F1
#
_cell.length_a   1.000
_cell.length_b   1.000
_cell.length_c   1.000
_cell.angle_alpha   90.00
_cell.angle_beta   90.00
_cell.angle_gamma   90.00
#
_symmetry.space_group_name_H-M   'P 1'
#
loop_
_entity.id
_entity.type
_entity.pdbx_description
1 polymer ?
#
loop_
_entity_poly.entity_id
_entity_poly.type
_entity_poly.pdbx_seq_one_letter_code
_entity_poly.pdbx_strand_id
1 'polypeptide(L)' 'HTSIGWAWALILSEIVPECADAIQARGRNYGESRVICGY' A
#
# COMPACT_ATOMS: atom_id res chain seq x y z
N HIS A 1 -8.21 1.05 -9.47
CA HIS A 1 -6.75 0.91 -9.36
C HIS A 1 -6.27 0.71 -7.90
N THR A 2 -7.14 0.24 -7.01
CA THR A 2 -6.87 0.02 -5.57
C THR A 2 -6.19 -1.33 -5.31
N SER A 3 -6.53 -2.37 -6.08
CA SER A 3 -5.96 -3.72 -5.92
C SER A 3 -4.46 -3.80 -6.21
N ILE A 4 -3.96 -2.94 -7.10
CA ILE A 4 -2.54 -2.92 -7.51
C ILE A 4 -1.64 -2.33 -6.41
N GLY A 5 -2.07 -1.23 -5.76
CA GLY A 5 -1.28 -0.60 -4.69
C GLY A 5 -1.12 -1.51 -3.47
N TRP A 6 -2.15 -2.27 -3.14
CA TRP A 6 -2.13 -3.24 -2.05
C TRP A 6 -1.29 -4.48 -2.37
N ALA A 7 -1.40 -5.01 -3.60
CA ALA A 7 -0.56 -6.12 -4.05
C ALA A 7 0.93 -5.78 -4.02
N TRP A 8 1.31 -4.57 -4.46
CA TRP A 8 2.70 -4.11 -4.37
C TRP A 8 3.18 -3.94 -2.93
N ALA A 9 2.33 -3.45 -2.03
CA ALA A 9 2.70 -3.31 -0.62
C ALA A 9 3.00 -4.67 0.03
N LEU A 10 2.24 -5.72 -0.29
CA LEU A 10 2.48 -7.07 0.21
C LEU A 10 3.80 -7.65 -0.33
N ILE A 11 4.01 -7.59 -1.64
CA ILE A 11 5.23 -8.10 -2.29
C ILE A 11 6.48 -7.38 -1.75
N LEU A 12 6.45 -6.05 -1.63
CA LEU A 12 7.59 -5.28 -1.11
C LEU A 12 7.84 -5.55 0.37
N SER A 13 6.80 -5.83 1.17
CA SER A 13 6.94 -6.20 2.58
C SER A 13 7.57 -7.58 2.77
N GLU A 14 7.37 -8.51 1.83
CA GLU A 14 8.05 -9.82 1.84
C GLU A 14 9.51 -9.72 1.43
N ILE A 15 9.86 -8.79 0.53
CA ILE A 15 11.24 -8.57 0.07
C ILE A 15 12.07 -7.82 1.13
N VAL A 16 11.46 -6.89 1.86
CA VAL A 16 12.13 -6.01 2.83
C VAL A 16 11.35 -5.99 4.16
N PRO A 17 11.43 -7.06 4.96
CA PRO A 17 10.62 -7.21 6.17
C PRO A 17 10.90 -6.13 7.23
N GLU A 18 12.12 -5.60 7.31
CA GLU A 18 12.47 -4.50 8.22
C GLU A 18 11.71 -3.19 7.94
N CYS A 19 11.17 -3.03 6.74
CA CYS A 19 10.38 -1.86 6.33
C CYS A 19 8.89 -2.18 6.13
N ALA A 20 8.45 -3.41 6.46
CA ALA A 20 7.10 -3.88 6.18
C ALA A 20 6.01 -2.95 6.73
N ASP A 21 6.14 -2.47 7.97
CA ASP A 21 5.15 -1.57 8.58
C ASP A 21 5.05 -0.24 7.82
N ALA A 22 6.18 0.33 7.40
CA ALA A 22 6.21 1.58 6.63
C ALA A 22 5.62 1.38 5.22
N ILE A 23 5.88 0.23 4.60
CA ILE A 23 5.37 -0.13 3.27
C ILE A 23 3.86 -0.37 3.32
N GLN A 24 3.37 -1.09 4.32
CA GLN A 24 1.94 -1.32 4.53
C GLN A 24 1.19 -0.02 4.85
N ALA A 25 1.75 0.84 5.71
CA ALA A 25 1.18 2.16 6.00
C ALA A 25 1.08 3.02 4.74
N ARG A 26 2.11 2.99 3.87
CA ARG A 26 2.07 3.69 2.58
C ARG A 26 1.01 3.12 1.64
N GLY A 27 0.88 1.80 1.55
CA GLY A 27 -0.13 1.13 0.73
C GLY A 27 -1.57 1.45 1.19
N ARG A 28 -1.79 1.48 2.51
CA ARG A 28 -3.03 1.90 3.16
C ARG A 28 -3.40 3.33 2.81
N ASN A 29 -2.46 4.27 3.01
CA ASN A 29 -2.66 5.70 2.70
C ASN A 29 -2.94 5.93 1.22
N TYR A 30 -2.33 5.15 0.32
CA TYR A 30 -2.59 5.25 -1.12
C TYR A 30 -4.01 4.78 -1.49
N GLY A 31 -4.49 3.72 -0.82
CA GLY A 31 -5.88 3.25 -0.95
C GLY A 31 -6.89 4.28 -0.42
N GLU A 32 -6.63 4.83 0.77
CA GLU A 32 -7.50 5.83 1.41
C GLU A 32 -7.49 7.18 0.67
N SER A 33 -6.36 7.60 0.09
CA SER A 33 -6.26 8.81 -0.72
C SER A 33 -7.20 8.80 -1.93
N ARG A 34 -7.51 7.61 -2.50
CA ARG A 34 -8.46 7.48 -3.61
C ARG A 34 -9.91 7.28 -3.15
N VAL A 35 -10.16 6.85 -1.91
CA VAL A 35 -11.49 6.90 -1.28
C VAL A 35 -11.90 8.36 -1.05
N ILE A 36 -10.96 9.20 -0.60
CA ILE A 36 -11.19 10.64 -0.43
C ILE A 36 -11.26 11.35 -1.79
N CYS A 37 -10.41 11.00 -2.76
CA CYS A 37 -10.38 11.64 -4.08
C CYS A 37 -11.47 11.15 -5.07
N GLY A 38 -12.28 10.16 -4.71
CA GLY A 38 -13.55 9.85 -5.37
C GLY A 38 -13.49 9.19 -6.77
N TYR A 39 -12.49 9.45 -7.62
CA TYR A 39 -12.31 8.83 -8.95
C TYR A 39 -10.83 8.90 -9.38
#